data_AF-A0A9X3YNK0-F1
#
_entry.id   AF-A0A9X3YNK0-F1
#
_cell.length_a   1.000
_cell.length_b   1.000
_cell.length_c   1.000
_cell.angle_alpha   90.00
_cell.angle_beta   90.00
_cell.angle_gamma   90.00
#
_symmetry.space_group_name_H-M   'P 1'
#
loop_
_entity.id
_entity.type
_entity.pdbx_description
1 polymer ?
#
loop_
_entity_poly.entity_id
_entity_poly.type
_entity_poly.pdbx_seq_one_letter_code
_entity_poly.pdbx_strand_id
1 'polypeptide(L)'
;MKRVAFLVVLAAGLVPALPAAAQTTVVTLENGAEGWDGNAPIEPTGGNPDANAHFLLETFGIRYSTETHPAFIGNMTLHPSITVGVDAVAHSITYLGNEVSRDVVVEFRSRTLAQNGYPWTSVWFNLGTIAAGTPWQSLSVTVAPNSATLPAGWGGYGDEDPKTFEPRLPPGVTFADVMATVDEVEFSTFVPGFFYGFTIFDARFDNFRIERAQGDAIFANGFETEL
;
A
#
# COMPACT_ATOMS: atom_id res chain seq x y z
N MET A 1 -52.77 -30.46 47.93
CA MET A 1 -51.82 -30.50 46.81
C MET A 1 -51.13 -29.14 46.71
N LYS A 2 -49.86 -29.03 47.12
CA LYS A 2 -49.08 -27.77 47.09
C LYS A 2 -48.24 -27.75 45.80
N ARG A 3 -48.40 -26.71 44.98
CA ARG A 3 -47.57 -26.46 43.80
C ARG A 3 -46.31 -25.70 44.23
N VAL A 4 -45.14 -26.20 43.83
CA VAL A 4 -43.85 -25.54 44.01
C VAL A 4 -43.49 -24.86 42.69
N ALA A 5 -43.26 -23.56 42.72
CA ALA A 5 -42.78 -22.79 41.57
C ALA A 5 -41.25 -22.70 41.64
N PHE A 6 -40.57 -23.07 40.56
CA PHE A 6 -39.13 -22.86 40.39
C PHE A 6 -38.92 -21.50 39.71
N LEU A 7 -38.15 -20.63 40.36
CA LEU A 7 -37.66 -19.37 39.79
C LEU A 7 -36.35 -19.67 39.06
N VAL A 8 -36.31 -19.54 37.74
CA VAL A 8 -35.07 -19.59 36.96
C VAL A 8 -34.54 -18.16 36.84
N VAL A 9 -33.39 -17.90 37.45
CA VAL A 9 -32.66 -16.63 37.29
C VAL A 9 -31.77 -16.76 36.06
N LEU A 10 -32.09 -16.03 35.00
CA LEU A 10 -31.24 -15.93 33.81
C LEU A 10 -30.19 -14.83 34.07
N ALA A 11 -28.95 -15.23 34.34
CA ALA A 11 -27.83 -14.28 34.43
C ALA A 11 -27.33 -13.96 33.02
N ALA A 12 -27.68 -12.78 32.50
CA ALA A 12 -27.11 -12.26 31.26
C ALA A 12 -25.67 -11.77 31.54
N GLY A 13 -24.68 -12.56 31.15
CA GLY A 13 -23.28 -12.16 31.20
C GLY A 13 -22.97 -11.15 30.09
N LEU A 14 -22.58 -9.92 30.47
CA LEU A 14 -21.92 -9.00 29.54
C LEU A 14 -20.55 -9.57 29.18
N VAL A 15 -20.37 -9.97 27.92
CA VAL A 15 -19.04 -10.20 27.35
C VAL A 15 -18.52 -8.85 26.87
N PRO A 16 -17.39 -8.33 27.40
CA PRO A 16 -16.79 -7.11 26.86
C PRO A 16 -16.33 -7.36 25.41
N ALA A 17 -16.77 -6.51 24.49
CA ALA A 17 -16.27 -6.51 23.11
C ALA A 17 -14.79 -6.13 23.12
N LEU A 18 -13.91 -7.05 22.72
CA LEU A 18 -12.51 -6.74 22.49
C LEU A 18 -12.40 -5.96 21.17
N PRO A 19 -11.55 -4.92 21.10
CA PRO A 19 -11.28 -4.24 19.84
C PRO A 19 -10.71 -5.24 18.82
N ALA A 20 -11.22 -5.19 17.60
CA ALA A 20 -10.73 -6.03 16.52
C ALA A 20 -9.29 -5.62 16.17
N ALA A 21 -8.36 -6.56 16.20
CA ALA A 21 -6.94 -6.30 15.92
C ALA A 21 -6.72 -6.00 14.43
N ALA A 22 -5.86 -5.04 14.11
CA ALA A 22 -5.49 -4.74 12.73
C ALA A 22 -4.94 -5.99 12.02
N GLN A 23 -5.27 -6.12 10.73
CA GLN A 23 -4.76 -7.20 9.91
C GLN A 23 -3.49 -6.74 9.22
N THR A 24 -2.36 -7.32 9.62
CA THR A 24 -1.04 -7.05 9.01
C THR A 24 -0.66 -8.17 8.06
N THR A 25 -0.17 -7.81 6.88
CA THR A 25 0.50 -8.71 5.93
C THR A 25 1.87 -8.15 5.60
N VAL A 26 2.87 -9.03 5.60
CA VAL A 26 4.25 -8.71 5.20
C VAL A 26 4.71 -9.78 4.21
N VAL A 27 5.26 -9.36 3.08
CA VAL A 27 5.90 -10.23 2.09
C VAL A 27 7.40 -10.01 2.18
N THR A 28 8.11 -11.05 2.62
CA THR A 28 9.56 -11.05 2.87
C THR A 28 10.36 -11.63 1.70
N LEU A 29 9.67 -12.11 0.65
CA LEU A 29 10.25 -12.80 -0.50
C LEU A 29 11.00 -14.12 -0.20
N GLU A 30 11.04 -14.55 1.07
CA GLU A 30 11.68 -15.80 1.50
C GLU A 30 11.00 -17.04 0.91
N ASN A 31 9.70 -16.93 0.60
CA ASN A 31 8.90 -17.98 -0.02
C ASN A 31 8.72 -17.77 -1.53
N GLY A 32 9.63 -17.00 -2.15
CA GLY A 32 9.53 -16.58 -3.55
C GLY A 32 8.73 -15.29 -3.70
N ALA A 33 8.25 -15.00 -4.90
CA ALA A 33 7.71 -13.68 -5.21
C ALA A 33 6.33 -13.40 -4.60
N GLU A 34 5.58 -14.43 -4.19
CA GLU A 34 4.26 -14.29 -3.54
C GLU A 34 3.28 -13.39 -4.33
N GLY A 35 3.38 -13.38 -5.67
CA GLY A 35 2.53 -12.54 -6.53
C GLY A 35 3.07 -11.14 -6.80
N TRP A 36 4.28 -10.82 -6.32
CA TRP A 36 5.04 -9.64 -6.70
C TRP A 36 5.90 -9.88 -7.93
N ASP A 37 6.18 -8.84 -8.69
CA ASP A 37 7.06 -8.85 -9.86
C ASP A 37 7.69 -7.47 -10.06
N GLY A 38 8.77 -7.38 -10.83
CA GLY A 38 9.42 -6.12 -11.12
C GLY A 38 10.70 -6.27 -11.92
N ASN A 39 11.50 -5.20 -11.97
CA ASN A 39 12.76 -5.21 -12.72
C ASN A 39 13.97 -5.63 -11.88
N ALA A 40 13.74 -6.48 -10.88
CA ALA A 40 14.77 -7.11 -10.07
C ALA A 40 14.50 -8.61 -9.90
N PRO A 41 15.53 -9.47 -9.95
CA PRO A 41 15.42 -10.81 -9.42
C PRO A 41 15.29 -10.80 -7.89
N ILE A 42 14.76 -11.90 -7.35
CA ILE A 42 14.82 -12.17 -5.92
C ILE A 42 16.18 -12.80 -5.60
N GLU A 43 16.91 -12.21 -4.67
CA GLU A 43 18.11 -12.81 -4.07
C GLU A 43 17.77 -13.40 -2.70
N PRO A 44 18.24 -14.62 -2.38
CA PRO A 44 17.90 -15.29 -1.12
C PRO A 44 18.65 -14.76 0.11
N THR A 45 19.60 -13.83 -0.08
CA THR A 45 20.45 -13.28 0.98
C THR A 45 20.69 -11.79 0.78
N GLY A 46 20.97 -11.06 1.86
CA GLY A 46 21.26 -9.62 1.82
C GLY A 46 20.06 -8.69 2.04
N GLY A 47 18.89 -9.27 2.36
CA GLY A 47 17.66 -8.59 2.76
C GLY A 47 17.66 -8.14 4.22
N ASN A 48 16.46 -7.92 4.75
CA ASN A 48 16.20 -7.41 6.09
C ASN A 48 15.16 -8.26 6.87
N PRO A 49 15.41 -9.56 7.15
CA PRO A 49 16.60 -10.35 6.84
C PRO A 49 16.51 -11.12 5.51
N ASP A 50 17.61 -11.76 5.12
CA ASP A 50 17.64 -12.82 4.09
C ASP A 50 17.19 -12.40 2.68
N ALA A 51 15.98 -12.73 2.24
CA ALA A 51 15.57 -12.56 0.84
C ALA A 51 15.25 -11.10 0.50
N ASN A 52 15.44 -10.68 -0.76
CA ASN A 52 15.13 -9.31 -1.21
C ASN A 52 14.99 -9.22 -2.74
N ALA A 53 14.35 -8.16 -3.23
CA ALA A 53 14.41 -7.76 -4.63
C ALA A 53 15.68 -6.92 -4.84
N HIS A 54 16.71 -7.50 -5.48
CA HIS A 54 17.99 -6.83 -5.71
C HIS A 54 18.05 -6.16 -7.08
N PHE A 55 18.03 -4.83 -7.07
CA PHE A 55 18.19 -4.01 -8.25
C PHE A 55 19.67 -3.76 -8.52
N LEU A 56 20.25 -4.58 -9.41
CA LEU A 56 21.59 -4.38 -9.96
C LEU A 56 21.52 -4.18 -11.47
N LEU A 57 21.15 -2.97 -11.90
CA LEU A 57 20.86 -2.65 -13.30
C LEU A 57 21.04 -1.15 -13.63
N GLU A 58 21.20 -0.85 -14.92
CA GLU A 58 21.12 0.51 -15.46
C GLU A 58 19.75 0.74 -16.11
N THR A 59 19.00 1.73 -15.62
CA THR A 59 17.64 2.01 -16.07
C THR A 59 17.21 3.43 -15.68
N PHE A 60 16.01 3.86 -16.08
CA PHE A 60 15.42 5.12 -15.65
C PHE A 60 14.95 5.10 -14.18
N GLY A 61 14.57 3.93 -13.68
CA GLY A 61 14.08 3.74 -12.33
C GLY A 61 13.84 2.27 -12.00
N ILE A 62 13.72 1.99 -10.71
CA ILE A 62 13.46 0.65 -10.18
C ILE A 62 12.00 0.55 -9.76
N ARG A 63 11.40 -0.63 -9.92
CA ARG A 63 10.01 -0.89 -9.55
C ARG A 63 9.79 -2.34 -9.13
N TYR A 64 8.87 -2.53 -8.19
CA TYR A 64 8.32 -3.82 -7.79
C TYR A 64 6.83 -3.63 -7.49
N SER A 65 5.96 -4.42 -8.13
CA SER A 65 4.52 -4.29 -8.01
C SER A 65 3.83 -5.63 -7.85
N THR A 66 2.56 -5.59 -7.44
CA THR A 66 1.70 -6.77 -7.42
C THR A 66 0.34 -6.44 -8.00
N GLU A 67 -0.14 -7.31 -8.88
CA GLU A 67 -1.51 -7.31 -9.43
C GLU A 67 -2.35 -8.49 -8.92
N THR A 68 -1.75 -9.36 -8.09
CA THR A 68 -2.34 -10.65 -7.72
C THR A 68 -2.40 -10.90 -6.22
N HIS A 69 -1.61 -10.19 -5.40
CA HIS A 69 -1.59 -10.43 -3.96
C HIS A 69 -2.84 -9.84 -3.28
N PRO A 70 -3.76 -10.65 -2.75
CA PRO A 70 -5.09 -10.20 -2.31
C PRO A 70 -5.06 -9.23 -1.11
N ALA A 71 -4.00 -9.28 -0.29
CA ALA A 71 -3.81 -8.31 0.79
C ALA A 71 -3.46 -6.89 0.31
N PHE A 72 -2.93 -6.72 -0.90
CA PHE A 72 -2.47 -5.42 -1.43
C PHE A 72 -3.42 -4.83 -2.47
N ILE A 73 -4.36 -5.61 -3.00
CA ILE A 73 -5.33 -5.15 -4.01
C ILE A 73 -6.78 -5.27 -3.50
N GLY A 74 -7.71 -4.76 -4.29
CA GLY A 74 -9.14 -4.73 -3.99
C GLY A 74 -9.59 -3.44 -3.31
N ASN A 75 -10.80 -3.49 -2.72
CA ASN A 75 -11.43 -2.33 -2.12
C ASN A 75 -10.83 -2.01 -0.74
N MET A 76 -9.95 -1.01 -0.68
CA MET A 76 -9.32 -0.55 0.56
C MET A 76 -10.24 0.30 1.43
N THR A 77 -11.29 0.89 0.86
CA THR A 77 -12.22 1.80 1.57
C THR A 77 -13.04 1.13 2.65
N LEU A 78 -13.05 -0.21 2.69
CA LEU A 78 -13.66 -1.02 3.73
C LEU A 78 -12.95 -0.91 5.08
N HIS A 79 -11.74 -0.32 5.10
CA HIS A 79 -10.95 -0.14 6.30
C HIS A 79 -10.90 1.35 6.68
N PRO A 80 -11.04 1.71 7.97
CA PRO A 80 -10.99 3.11 8.39
C PRO A 80 -9.59 3.73 8.19
N SER A 81 -8.55 2.90 8.20
CA SER A 81 -7.17 3.30 7.96
C SER A 81 -6.38 2.13 7.38
N ILE A 82 -5.42 2.44 6.52
CA ILE A 82 -4.38 1.51 6.09
C ILE A 82 -2.99 2.11 6.32
N THR A 83 -2.01 1.27 6.63
CA THR A 83 -0.58 1.63 6.62
C THR A 83 0.11 0.76 5.61
N VAL A 84 0.79 1.35 4.64
CA VAL A 84 1.51 0.64 3.57
C VAL A 84 2.98 1.03 3.59
N GLY A 85 3.87 0.10 3.28
CA GLY A 85 5.29 0.39 3.25
C GLY A 85 6.17 -0.70 2.66
N VAL A 86 7.45 -0.38 2.58
CA VAL A 86 8.53 -1.26 2.11
C VAL A 86 9.78 -0.96 2.93
N ASP A 87 10.63 -1.94 3.11
CA ASP A 87 11.99 -1.71 3.58
C ASP A 87 12.90 -1.51 2.36
N ALA A 88 13.76 -0.50 2.41
CA ALA A 88 14.61 -0.16 1.29
C ALA A 88 16.03 0.22 1.73
N VAL A 89 17.00 -0.12 0.89
CA VAL A 89 18.40 0.32 1.03
C VAL A 89 19.02 0.55 -0.34
N ALA A 90 19.96 1.50 -0.42
CA ALA A 90 20.80 1.69 -1.59
C ALA A 90 22.27 1.59 -1.19
N HIS A 91 23.01 0.72 -1.87
CA HIS A 91 24.47 0.67 -1.73
C HIS A 91 25.14 1.63 -2.71
N SER A 92 24.58 1.80 -3.90
CA SER A 92 25.02 2.80 -4.88
C SER A 92 23.85 3.20 -5.79
N ILE A 93 23.74 4.49 -6.11
CA ILE A 93 22.85 4.96 -7.17
C ILE A 93 23.60 6.06 -7.92
N THR A 94 24.08 5.76 -9.13
CA THR A 94 24.91 6.71 -9.87
C THR A 94 24.24 7.23 -11.13
N TYR A 95 24.25 8.55 -11.28
CA TYR A 95 23.81 9.25 -12.48
C TYR A 95 24.98 10.07 -13.03
N LEU A 96 25.35 9.82 -14.29
CA LEU A 96 26.54 10.43 -14.93
C LEU A 96 27.82 10.27 -14.08
N GLY A 97 27.97 9.11 -13.43
CA GLY A 97 29.12 8.77 -12.58
C GLY A 97 29.13 9.42 -11.19
N ASN A 98 28.09 10.15 -10.81
CA ASN A 98 27.97 10.76 -9.48
C ASN A 98 26.90 10.03 -8.65
N GLU A 99 27.18 9.79 -7.37
CA GLU A 99 26.17 9.30 -6.43
C GLU A 99 25.03 10.31 -6.31
N VAL A 100 23.81 9.81 -6.37
CA VAL A 100 22.56 10.57 -6.27
C VAL A 100 21.57 9.85 -5.37
N SER A 101 20.61 10.57 -4.82
CA SER A 101 19.46 9.97 -4.13
C SER A 101 18.31 9.71 -5.11
N ARG A 102 17.40 8.81 -4.72
CA ARG A 102 16.11 8.61 -5.38
C ARG A 102 14.99 8.56 -4.36
N ASP A 103 13.86 9.17 -4.70
CA ASP A 103 12.62 9.00 -3.96
C ASP A 103 12.11 7.57 -4.13
N VAL A 104 11.46 7.04 -3.11
CA VAL A 104 10.68 5.80 -3.17
C VAL A 104 9.22 6.17 -2.97
N VAL A 105 8.39 5.86 -3.95
CA VAL A 105 6.95 6.09 -3.90
C VAL A 105 6.20 4.77 -3.73
N VAL A 106 5.04 4.83 -3.10
CA VAL A 106 3.98 3.84 -3.27
C VAL A 106 2.92 4.42 -4.19
N GLU A 107 2.42 3.63 -5.12
CA GLU A 107 1.33 3.99 -6.03
C GLU A 107 0.26 2.91 -6.02
N PHE A 108 -0.99 3.33 -5.78
CA PHE A 108 -2.18 2.49 -5.90
C PHE A 108 -2.84 2.79 -7.24
N ARG A 109 -2.89 1.81 -8.14
CA ARG A 109 -3.41 1.98 -9.49
C ARG A 109 -4.76 1.31 -9.66
N SER A 110 -5.60 1.95 -10.47
CA SER A 110 -6.85 1.39 -10.95
C SER A 110 -6.94 1.53 -12.47
N ARG A 111 -6.85 0.40 -13.17
CA ARG A 111 -7.12 0.30 -14.61
C ARG A 111 -8.60 0.43 -14.92
N THR A 112 -9.47 0.10 -13.96
CA THR A 112 -10.93 0.30 -14.08
C THR A 112 -11.29 1.78 -14.28
N LEU A 113 -10.50 2.69 -13.71
CA LEU A 113 -10.69 4.14 -13.82
C LEU A 113 -9.82 4.78 -14.91
N ALA A 114 -9.16 3.99 -15.77
CA ALA A 114 -8.36 4.49 -16.88
C ALA A 114 -9.22 5.34 -17.84
N GLN A 115 -8.72 6.51 -18.21
CA GLN A 115 -9.42 7.44 -19.10
C GLN A 115 -8.45 8.36 -19.83
N ASN A 116 -8.94 9.09 -20.85
CA ASN A 116 -8.18 10.12 -21.56
C ASN A 116 -6.83 9.64 -22.16
N GLY A 117 -6.72 8.36 -22.49
CA GLY A 117 -5.49 7.75 -23.02
C GLY A 117 -4.45 7.36 -21.97
N TYR A 118 -4.72 7.61 -20.69
CA TYR A 118 -3.89 7.12 -19.59
C TYR A 118 -4.18 5.63 -19.35
N PRO A 119 -3.15 4.80 -19.11
CA PRO A 119 -3.32 3.36 -18.93
C PRO A 119 -4.00 2.99 -17.59
N TRP A 120 -3.97 3.88 -16.62
CA TRP A 120 -4.66 3.76 -15.32
C TRP A 120 -4.89 5.15 -14.72
N THR A 121 -5.74 5.20 -13.69
CA THR A 121 -5.81 6.32 -12.74
C THR A 121 -5.24 5.86 -11.40
N SER A 122 -4.47 6.69 -10.72
CA SER A 122 -3.79 6.28 -9.49
C SER A 122 -3.62 7.42 -8.47
N VAL A 123 -3.33 7.00 -7.24
CA VAL A 123 -2.91 7.87 -6.14
C VAL A 123 -1.56 7.38 -5.63
N TRP A 124 -0.66 8.31 -5.33
CA TRP A 124 0.71 7.99 -4.96
C TRP A 124 1.21 8.85 -3.80
N PHE A 125 2.20 8.35 -3.08
CA PHE A 125 2.84 9.05 -1.97
C PHE A 125 4.34 8.81 -1.97
N ASN A 126 5.14 9.85 -1.76
CA ASN A 126 6.58 9.73 -1.57
C ASN A 126 6.87 9.29 -0.12
N LEU A 127 7.32 8.04 0.05
CA LEU A 127 7.61 7.45 1.35
C LEU A 127 8.92 7.94 1.97
N GLY A 128 9.81 8.51 1.15
CA GLY A 128 11.13 8.98 1.54
C GLY A 128 12.17 8.76 0.44
N THR A 129 13.42 9.04 0.77
CA THR A 129 14.55 8.89 -0.16
C THR A 129 15.47 7.75 0.27
N ILE A 130 16.05 7.08 -0.73
CA ILE A 130 17.18 6.16 -0.58
C ILE A 130 18.44 6.78 -1.22
N ALA A 131 19.58 6.55 -0.59
CA ALA A 131 20.88 7.03 -1.04
C ALA A 131 22.00 6.13 -0.49
N ALA A 132 23.12 6.08 -1.21
CA ALA A 132 24.31 5.37 -0.79
C ALA A 132 24.76 5.81 0.62
N GLY A 133 25.15 4.85 1.45
CA GLY A 133 25.62 5.09 2.82
C GLY A 133 24.51 5.20 3.88
N THR A 134 23.24 5.12 3.48
CA THR A 134 22.11 5.01 4.42
C THR A 134 21.85 3.52 4.72
N PRO A 135 21.68 3.11 5.98
CA PRO A 135 21.29 1.72 6.30
C PRO A 135 19.86 1.42 5.81
N TRP A 136 19.41 0.18 5.94
CA TRP A 136 18.01 -0.19 5.70
C TRP A 136 17.04 0.78 6.39
N GLN A 137 16.07 1.27 5.63
CA GLN A 137 15.03 2.18 6.08
C GLN A 137 13.67 1.49 5.96
N SER A 138 12.85 1.58 7.00
CA SER A 138 11.46 1.15 6.93
C SER A 138 10.59 2.35 6.53
N LEU A 139 10.20 2.40 5.26
CA LEU A 139 9.48 3.52 4.65
C LEU A 139 7.98 3.21 4.60
N SER A 140 7.13 4.07 5.15
CA SER A 140 5.67 3.83 5.17
C SER A 140 4.84 5.10 5.27
N VAL A 141 3.57 4.97 4.88
CA VAL A 141 2.54 5.98 5.05
C VAL A 141 1.26 5.36 5.59
N THR A 142 0.56 6.11 6.44
CA THR A 142 -0.79 5.78 6.92
C THR A 142 -1.81 6.73 6.31
N VAL A 143 -2.94 6.20 5.84
CA VAL A 143 -3.99 7.00 5.21
C VAL A 143 -5.39 6.43 5.47
N ALA A 144 -6.39 7.30 5.50
CA ALA A 144 -7.79 6.92 5.46
C ALA A 144 -8.20 6.68 3.99
N PRO A 145 -8.41 5.43 3.54
CA PRO A 145 -8.68 5.10 2.14
C PRO A 145 -10.03 5.64 1.65
N ASN A 146 -10.95 5.97 2.54
CA ASN A 146 -12.29 6.47 2.23
C ASN A 146 -12.38 8.00 2.06
N SER A 147 -11.25 8.70 1.95
CA SER A 147 -11.22 10.16 1.77
C SER A 147 -11.82 10.58 0.42
N ALA A 148 -12.79 11.51 0.45
CA ALA A 148 -13.38 12.08 -0.77
C ALA A 148 -12.44 13.08 -1.50
N THR A 149 -11.39 13.56 -0.83
CA THR A 149 -10.38 14.44 -1.41
C THR A 149 -9.00 13.80 -1.31
N LEU A 150 -8.07 14.27 -2.15
CA LEU A 150 -6.67 13.85 -2.06
C LEU A 150 -6.08 14.27 -0.71
N PRO A 151 -5.61 13.34 0.14
CA PRO A 151 -5.03 13.71 1.43
C PRO A 151 -3.71 14.48 1.25
N ALA A 152 -3.31 15.24 2.27
CA ALA A 152 -2.06 16.01 2.22
C ALA A 152 -0.86 15.09 1.97
N GLY A 153 0.02 15.50 1.05
CA GLY A 153 1.22 14.75 0.65
C GLY A 153 0.97 13.67 -0.40
N TRP A 154 -0.29 13.33 -0.71
CA TRP A 154 -0.62 12.42 -1.80
C TRP A 154 -0.71 13.19 -3.12
N GLY A 155 -0.26 12.54 -4.19
CA GLY A 155 -0.44 12.97 -5.57
C GLY A 155 -1.47 12.12 -6.30
N GLY A 156 -1.99 12.65 -7.40
CA GLY A 156 -2.89 11.96 -8.32
C GLY A 156 -2.24 11.75 -9.69
N TYR A 157 -2.74 10.79 -10.45
CA TYR A 157 -2.38 10.56 -11.84
C TYR A 157 -3.58 10.01 -12.62
N GLY A 158 -3.61 10.25 -13.93
CA GLY A 158 -4.72 9.89 -14.84
C GLY A 158 -5.26 11.10 -15.62
N ASP A 159 -4.81 12.30 -15.27
CA ASP A 159 -5.01 13.54 -16.01
C ASP A 159 -3.83 14.50 -15.74
N GLU A 160 -3.71 15.57 -16.52
CA GLU A 160 -2.68 16.59 -16.35
C GLU A 160 -3.34 17.98 -16.26
N ASP A 161 -2.75 18.86 -15.44
CA ASP A 161 -3.13 20.26 -15.49
C ASP A 161 -2.70 20.88 -16.83
N PRO A 162 -3.61 21.47 -17.63
CA PRO A 162 -3.27 21.97 -18.96
C PRO A 162 -2.37 23.22 -18.95
N LYS A 163 -2.09 23.79 -17.77
CA LYS A 163 -1.21 24.96 -17.59
C LYS A 163 0.12 24.59 -16.97
N THR A 164 0.11 23.76 -15.91
CA THR A 164 1.34 23.37 -15.21
C THR A 164 1.93 22.05 -15.71
N PHE A 165 1.14 21.26 -16.43
CA PHE A 165 1.45 19.89 -16.85
C PHE A 165 1.74 18.94 -15.68
N GLU A 166 1.34 19.33 -14.46
CA GLU A 166 1.48 18.48 -13.29
C GLU A 166 0.41 17.39 -13.33
N PRO A 167 0.76 16.14 -12.97
CA PRO A 167 -0.19 15.06 -12.91
C PRO A 167 -1.23 15.32 -11.80
N ARG A 168 -2.47 14.94 -12.08
CA ARG A 168 -3.58 15.06 -11.14
C ARG A 168 -4.56 13.91 -11.32
N LEU A 169 -5.49 13.79 -10.36
CA LEU A 169 -6.65 12.93 -10.57
C LEU A 169 -7.56 13.52 -11.66
N PRO A 170 -8.17 12.67 -12.50
CA PRO A 170 -9.16 13.13 -13.46
C PRO A 170 -10.34 13.86 -12.80
N PRO A 171 -10.97 14.82 -13.49
CA PRO A 171 -12.16 15.50 -12.98
C PRO A 171 -13.25 14.52 -12.57
N GLY A 172 -13.73 14.66 -11.32
CA GLY A 172 -14.80 13.81 -10.78
C GLY A 172 -14.32 12.49 -10.17
N VAL A 173 -13.03 12.16 -10.26
CA VAL A 173 -12.44 11.02 -9.54
C VAL A 173 -11.88 11.47 -8.20
N THR A 174 -12.23 10.77 -7.14
CA THR A 174 -11.76 11.01 -5.77
C THR A 174 -10.65 10.03 -5.37
N PHE A 175 -9.99 10.32 -4.24
CA PHE A 175 -9.05 9.38 -3.63
C PHE A 175 -9.75 8.05 -3.29
N ALA A 176 -10.94 8.13 -2.68
CA ALA A 176 -11.75 6.95 -2.35
C ALA A 176 -12.14 6.11 -3.58
N ASP A 177 -12.42 6.73 -4.72
CA ASP A 177 -12.75 5.99 -5.95
C ASP A 177 -11.57 5.11 -6.37
N VAL A 178 -10.35 5.66 -6.40
CA VAL A 178 -9.13 4.90 -6.72
C VAL A 178 -8.89 3.80 -5.69
N MET A 179 -8.98 4.13 -4.40
CA MET A 179 -8.77 3.17 -3.31
C MET A 179 -9.83 2.06 -3.26
N ALA A 180 -11.01 2.27 -3.85
CA ALA A 180 -12.07 1.27 -3.93
C ALA A 180 -11.83 0.23 -5.04
N THR A 181 -11.01 0.56 -6.03
CA THR A 181 -10.80 -0.24 -7.25
C THR A 181 -9.32 -0.51 -7.53
N VAL A 182 -8.50 -0.60 -6.49
CA VAL A 182 -7.07 -0.92 -6.60
C VAL A 182 -6.91 -2.30 -7.24
N ASP A 183 -6.24 -2.36 -8.39
CA ASP A 183 -5.88 -3.60 -9.08
C ASP A 183 -4.36 -3.80 -9.17
N GLU A 184 -3.56 -2.79 -8.83
CA GLU A 184 -2.12 -2.91 -8.69
C GLU A 184 -1.61 -1.99 -7.58
N VAL A 185 -0.63 -2.48 -6.83
CA VAL A 185 0.22 -1.65 -5.96
C VAL A 185 1.64 -1.73 -6.44
N GLU A 186 2.28 -0.58 -6.66
CA GLU A 186 3.68 -0.48 -7.07
C GLU A 186 4.47 0.30 -6.04
N PHE A 187 5.66 -0.22 -5.70
CA PHE A 187 6.73 0.56 -5.09
C PHE A 187 7.79 0.84 -6.14
N SER A 188 8.14 2.11 -6.34
CA SER A 188 9.10 2.48 -7.38
C SER A 188 9.84 3.76 -7.07
N THR A 189 10.84 4.07 -7.89
CA THR A 189 11.48 5.39 -7.91
C THR A 189 10.89 6.33 -8.95
N PHE A 190 9.78 5.94 -9.60
CA PHE A 190 9.10 6.74 -10.60
C PHE A 190 8.05 7.63 -9.94
N VAL A 191 8.45 8.84 -9.55
CA VAL A 191 7.52 9.88 -9.10
C VAL A 191 6.73 10.36 -10.33
N PRO A 192 5.39 10.27 -10.33
CA PRO A 192 4.60 10.76 -11.45
C PRO A 192 4.88 12.24 -11.77
N GLY A 193 4.98 12.57 -13.06
CA GLY A 193 5.33 13.91 -13.54
C GLY A 193 6.82 14.20 -13.62
N PHE A 194 7.69 13.30 -13.14
CA PHE A 194 9.14 13.46 -13.24
C PHE A 194 9.70 12.77 -14.48
N PHE A 195 10.77 13.36 -15.02
CA PHE A 195 11.60 12.74 -16.06
C PHE A 195 12.89 12.22 -15.45
N TYR A 196 13.27 11.01 -15.85
CA TYR A 196 14.45 10.34 -15.33
C TYR A 196 15.46 10.06 -16.44
N GLY A 197 16.75 10.12 -16.10
CA GLY A 197 17.85 9.68 -16.97
C GLY A 197 18.35 8.30 -16.57
N PHE A 198 19.12 7.66 -17.47
CA PHE A 198 19.78 6.39 -17.17
C PHE A 198 20.65 6.51 -15.92
N THR A 199 20.36 5.66 -14.95
CA THR A 199 20.96 5.63 -13.62
C THR A 199 21.34 4.18 -13.33
N ILE A 200 22.54 3.97 -12.80
CA ILE A 200 23.00 2.64 -12.36
C ILE A 200 22.58 2.47 -10.91
N PHE A 201 21.82 1.40 -10.64
CA PHE A 201 21.33 1.06 -9.31
C PHE A 201 22.08 -0.17 -8.78
N ASP A 202 22.48 -0.10 -7.51
CA ASP A 202 22.68 -1.21 -6.57
C ASP A 202 21.82 -0.88 -5.34
N ALA A 203 20.58 -1.37 -5.35
CA ALA A 203 19.58 -1.10 -4.34
C ALA A 203 18.73 -2.33 -4.06
N ARG A 204 18.06 -2.39 -2.92
CA ARG A 204 17.21 -3.52 -2.52
C ARG A 204 15.90 -3.03 -1.93
N PHE A 205 14.83 -3.74 -2.28
CA PHE A 205 13.55 -3.66 -1.59
C PHE A 205 13.23 -5.00 -0.92
N ASP A 206 12.61 -4.93 0.24
CA ASP A 206 12.21 -6.08 1.04
C ASP A 206 11.01 -5.71 1.95
N ASN A 207 10.39 -6.68 2.61
CA ASN A 207 9.32 -6.50 3.59
C ASN A 207 8.18 -5.59 3.09
N PHE A 208 7.63 -5.89 1.91
CA PHE A 208 6.44 -5.21 1.42
C PHE A 208 5.30 -5.46 2.40
N ARG A 209 4.75 -4.40 2.99
CA ARG A 209 3.82 -4.51 4.11
C ARG A 209 2.57 -3.69 3.89
N ILE A 210 1.46 -4.24 4.38
CA ILE A 210 0.21 -3.53 4.52
C ILE A 210 -0.47 -3.93 5.83
N GLU A 211 -0.87 -2.94 6.61
CA GLU A 211 -1.71 -3.08 7.78
C GLU A 211 -3.06 -2.44 7.49
N ARG A 212 -4.14 -3.17 7.74
CA ARG A 212 -5.51 -2.71 7.57
C ARG A 212 -6.17 -2.65 8.94
N ALA A 213 -6.56 -1.45 9.36
CA ALA A 213 -7.34 -1.30 10.58
C ALA A 213 -8.68 -2.03 10.42
N GLN A 214 -9.13 -2.69 11.49
CA GLN A 214 -10.48 -3.24 11.53
C GLN A 214 -11.46 -2.11 11.86
N GLY A 215 -12.60 -2.07 11.17
CA GLY A 215 -13.73 -1.27 11.62
C GLY A 215 -14.31 -1.86 12.91
N ASP A 216 -15.04 -1.05 13.68
CA ASP A 216 -15.79 -1.57 14.83
C ASP A 216 -16.69 -2.72 14.38
N ALA A 217 -16.65 -3.84 15.09
CA ALA A 217 -17.57 -4.94 14.87
C ALA A 217 -18.99 -4.49 15.24
N ILE A 218 -19.69 -3.86 14.30
CA ILE A 218 -21.13 -3.65 14.44
C ILE A 218 -21.73 -5.04 14.32
N PHE A 219 -22.16 -5.60 15.45
CA PHE A 219 -22.79 -6.91 15.52
C PHE A 219 -23.85 -7.05 14.43
N ALA A 220 -23.57 -7.85 13.40
CA ALA A 220 -24.45 -8.12 12.27
C ALA A 220 -25.58 -9.12 12.61
N ASN A 221 -25.97 -9.23 13.88
CA ASN A 221 -27.07 -10.08 14.32
C ASN A 221 -28.04 -9.23 15.13
N GLY A 222 -29.09 -8.80 14.43
CA GLY A 222 -30.17 -7.99 14.97
C GLY A 222 -30.79 -8.59 16.23
N PHE A 223 -31.14 -7.71 17.16
CA PHE A 223 -32.14 -8.02 18.17
C PHE A 223 -33.52 -7.92 17.53
N GLU A 224 -33.94 -8.97 16.83
CA GLU A 224 -35.36 -9.29 16.78
C GLU A 224 -35.67 -10.22 17.94
N THR A 225 -36.25 -9.67 19.00
CA THR A 225 -37.09 -10.46 19.90
C THR A 225 -38.50 -9.93 19.76
N GLU A 226 -39.29 -10.60 18.92
CA GLU A 226 -40.71 -10.72 19.20
C GLU A 226 -40.86 -11.39 20.57
N LEU A 227 -41.52 -10.69 21.50
CA LEU A 227 -42.58 -11.17 22.41
C LEU A 227 -43.06 -10.00 23.28
#